data_AF-A0A8H3L9V1-F1
#
_entry.id   AF-A0A8H3L9V1-F1
#
_cell.length_a   1.000
_cell.length_b   1.000
_cell.length_c   1.000
_cell.angle_alpha   90.00
_cell.angle_beta   90.00
_cell.angle_gamma   90.00
#
_symmetry.space_group_name_H-M   'P 1'
#
loop_
_entity.id
_entity.type
_entity.pdbx_description
1 polymer ?
#
loop_
_entity_poly.entity_id
_entity_poly.type
_entity_poly.pdbx_seq_one_letter_code
_entity_poly.pdbx_strand_id
1 'polypeptide(L)'
;MRSNEEFPLNFALEISYLVIAIFGPILLEYLIIANCCFKSTLSRHGLQKILMWLLLLWIIIAILYTHYTWNEMNNIPFFCPSTYKYTSAENRIACQIRAANLLSMWSFLLLSILWVQFMCAGWIDENLDISNKLANDA
;
A
#
# COMPACT_ATOMS: atom_id res chain seq x y z
N MET A 1 18.95 -26.82 -24.39
CA MET A 1 17.52 -26.50 -24.65
C MET A 1 16.78 -26.67 -23.34
N ARG A 2 16.45 -25.56 -22.65
CA ARG A 2 15.69 -25.56 -21.40
C ARG A 2 14.23 -25.31 -21.77
N SER A 3 13.42 -26.34 -21.62
CA SER A 3 11.99 -26.40 -21.90
C SER A 3 11.18 -25.64 -20.85
N ASN A 4 10.20 -24.85 -21.30
CA ASN A 4 9.01 -24.45 -20.55
C ASN A 4 9.27 -23.82 -19.17
N GLU A 5 9.89 -22.64 -19.13
CA GLU A 5 9.69 -21.74 -17.99
C GLU A 5 8.26 -21.19 -18.08
N GLU A 6 7.29 -22.00 -17.63
CA GLU A 6 6.00 -21.50 -17.16
C GLU A 6 6.33 -20.42 -16.12
N PHE A 7 5.91 -19.18 -16.37
CA PHE A 7 5.96 -18.11 -15.39
C PHE A 7 5.12 -18.60 -14.21
N PRO A 8 5.70 -19.11 -13.10
CA PRO A 8 4.87 -19.60 -12.03
C PRO A 8 4.40 -18.34 -11.34
N LEU A 9 3.21 -17.89 -11.72
CA LEU A 9 2.49 -16.86 -10.99
C LEU A 9 2.38 -17.39 -9.56
N ASN A 10 3.21 -16.88 -8.66
CA ASN A 10 3.14 -17.23 -7.24
C ASN A 10 1.87 -16.58 -6.69
N PHE A 11 0.73 -17.21 -7.00
CA PHE A 11 -0.61 -16.77 -6.68
C PHE A 11 -0.77 -16.57 -5.17
N ALA A 12 -0.06 -17.37 -4.37
CA ALA A 12 0.03 -17.22 -2.93
C ALA A 12 0.64 -15.87 -2.51
N LEU A 13 1.68 -15.38 -3.21
CA LEU A 13 2.34 -14.10 -2.93
C LEU A 13 1.46 -12.92 -3.38
N GLU A 14 0.80 -13.04 -4.53
CA GLU A 14 -0.11 -12.01 -5.03
C GLU A 14 -1.39 -11.89 -4.18
N ILE A 15 -2.01 -13.00 -3.77
CA ILE A 15 -3.17 -13.00 -2.87
C ILE A 15 -2.79 -12.50 -1.49
N SER A 16 -1.69 -13.00 -0.91
CA SER A 16 -1.27 -12.54 0.42
C SER A 16 -0.98 -11.04 0.43
N TYR A 17 -0.35 -10.51 -0.62
CA TYR A 17 -0.17 -9.07 -0.79
C TYR A 17 -1.52 -8.33 -0.89
N LEU A 18 -2.44 -8.80 -1.73
CA LEU A 18 -3.74 -8.14 -1.93
C LEU A 18 -4.57 -8.11 -0.63
N VAL A 19 -4.52 -9.19 0.15
CA VAL A 19 -5.13 -9.26 1.48
C VAL A 19 -4.52 -8.21 2.40
N ILE A 20 -3.18 -8.14 2.50
CA ILE A 20 -2.51 -7.16 3.38
C ILE A 20 -2.78 -5.72 2.91
N ALA A 21 -2.76 -5.49 1.60
CA ALA A 21 -2.98 -4.19 0.97
C ALA A 21 -4.40 -3.66 1.20
N ILE A 22 -5.39 -4.54 1.37
CA ILE A 22 -6.78 -4.17 1.68
C ILE A 22 -6.98 -4.04 3.20
N PHE A 23 -6.45 -4.98 3.99
CA PHE A 23 -6.63 -4.98 5.44
C PHE A 23 -5.94 -3.79 6.12
N GLY A 24 -4.76 -3.37 5.64
CA GLY A 24 -4.02 -2.24 6.21
C GLY A 24 -4.83 -0.93 6.21
N PRO A 25 -5.31 -0.45 5.05
CA PRO A 25 -6.17 0.72 4.95
C PRO A 25 -7.48 0.59 5.73
N ILE A 26 -8.15 -0.58 5.67
CA ILE A 26 -9.39 -0.81 6.42
C ILE A 26 -9.16 -0.69 7.92
N LEU A 27 -8.07 -1.27 8.45
CA LEU A 27 -7.71 -1.16 9.86
C LEU A 27 -7.42 0.30 10.24
N LEU A 28 -6.74 1.04 9.36
CA LEU A 28 -6.43 2.46 9.56
C LEU A 28 -7.72 3.30 9.64
N GLU A 29 -8.62 3.14 8.67
CA GLU A 29 -9.91 3.83 8.63
C GLU A 29 -10.76 3.47 9.85
N TYR A 30 -10.81 2.19 10.22
CA TYR A 30 -11.51 1.74 11.43
C TYR A 30 -10.95 2.39 12.69
N LEU A 31 -9.62 2.45 12.86
CA LEU A 31 -8.99 3.06 14.04
C LEU A 31 -9.29 4.56 14.12
N ILE A 32 -9.31 5.27 12.99
CA ILE A 32 -9.67 6.69 12.92
C ILE A 32 -11.15 6.88 13.30
N ILE A 33 -12.06 6.09 12.72
CA ILE A 33 -13.50 6.17 13.00
C ILE A 33 -13.80 5.79 14.45
N ALA A 34 -13.18 4.74 14.99
CA ALA A 34 -13.35 4.32 16.38
C ALA A 34 -12.86 5.39 17.37
N ASN A 35 -11.76 6.06 17.04
CA ASN A 35 -11.26 7.18 17.85
C ASN A 35 -12.18 8.41 17.77
N CYS A 36 -12.72 8.72 16.60
CA CYS A 36 -13.57 9.89 16.37
C CYS A 36 -15.01 9.71 16.91
N CYS A 37 -15.68 8.60 16.56
CA CYS A 37 -17.11 8.40 16.80
C CYS A 37 -17.42 7.75 18.15
N PHE A 38 -16.51 6.91 18.67
CA PHE A 38 -16.76 6.10 19.85
C PHE A 38 -16.02 6.57 21.10
N LYS A 39 -15.31 7.72 21.05
CA LYS A 39 -14.44 8.22 22.12
C LYS A 39 -13.55 7.11 22.68
N SER A 40 -12.95 6.31 21.79
CA SER A 40 -12.03 5.26 22.20
C SER A 40 -10.90 5.86 23.03
N THR A 41 -10.49 5.20 24.11
CA THR A 41 -9.46 5.68 25.06
C THR A 41 -8.04 5.69 24.49
N LEU A 42 -7.89 5.59 23.17
CA LEU A 42 -6.61 5.48 22.49
C LEU A 42 -5.94 6.86 22.45
N SER A 43 -5.01 7.07 23.39
CA SER A 43 -4.20 8.29 23.45
C SER A 43 -3.53 8.58 22.10
N ARG A 44 -3.43 9.87 21.73
CA ARG A 44 -2.72 10.35 20.54
C ARG A 44 -1.30 9.77 20.41
N HIS A 45 -0.59 9.65 21.54
CA HIS A 45 0.73 9.02 21.57
C HIS A 45 0.70 7.52 21.27
N GLY A 46 -0.37 6.82 21.64
CA GLY A 46 -0.60 5.41 21.30
C GLY A 46 -0.88 5.24 19.82
N LEU A 47 -1.77 6.06 19.25
CA LEU A 47 -2.10 6.06 17.82
C LEU A 47 -0.86 6.35 16.97
N GLN A 48 -0.07 7.37 17.32
CA GLN A 48 1.15 7.72 16.58
C GLN A 48 2.17 6.57 16.55
N LYS A 49 2.35 5.87 17.69
CA LYS A 49 3.24 4.69 17.74
C LYS A 49 2.74 3.55 16.86
N ILE A 50 1.44 3.26 16.90
CA ILE A 50 0.82 2.21 16.07
C ILE A 50 1.01 2.55 14.58
N LEU A 51 0.72 3.79 14.18
CA LEU A 51 0.89 4.27 12.81
C LEU A 51 2.34 4.18 12.34
N MET A 52 3.30 4.58 13.19
CA MET A 52 4.72 4.49 12.87
C MET A 52 5.17 3.03 12.63
N TRP A 53 4.76 2.10 13.50
CA TRP A 53 5.07 0.68 13.33
C TRP A 53 4.40 0.08 12.09
N LEU A 54 3.17 0.49 11.79
CA LEU A 54 2.44 0.04 10.61
C LEU A 54 3.08 0.55 9.31
N LEU A 55 3.58 1.79 9.30
CA LEU A 55 4.35 2.34 8.18
C LEU A 55 5.69 1.60 7.98
N LEU A 56 6.42 1.32 9.06
CA LEU A 56 7.66 0.53 8.99
C LEU A 56 7.41 -0.87 8.44
N LEU A 57 6.35 -1.53 8.91
CA LEU A 57 5.94 -2.83 8.38
C LEU A 57 5.63 -2.74 6.88
N TRP A 58 4.90 -1.70 6.45
CA TRP A 58 4.60 -1.46 5.04
C TRP A 58 5.86 -1.29 4.18
N ILE A 59 6.87 -0.56 4.67
CA ILE A 59 8.15 -0.39 3.97
C ILE A 59 8.85 -1.74 3.80
N ILE A 60 8.89 -2.56 4.85
CA ILE A 60 9.50 -3.90 4.78
C ILE A 60 8.79 -4.76 3.74
N ILE A 61 7.46 -4.77 3.76
CA ILE A 61 6.66 -5.52 2.78
C ILE A 61 6.94 -4.98 1.37
N ALA A 62 7.05 -3.66 1.18
CA ALA A 62 7.36 -3.04 -0.12
C ALA A 62 8.68 -3.48 -0.68
N ILE A 63 9.72 -3.49 0.15
CA ILE A 63 11.04 -3.94 -0.26
C ILE A 63 11.02 -5.43 -0.60
N LEU A 64 10.40 -6.27 0.24
CA LEU A 64 10.30 -7.71 0.00
C LEU A 64 9.53 -8.01 -1.30
N TYR A 65 8.35 -7.41 -1.48
CA TYR A 65 7.53 -7.58 -2.67
C TYR A 65 8.29 -7.10 -3.92
N THR A 66 8.97 -5.95 -3.86
CA THR A 66 9.82 -5.46 -4.96
C THR A 66 10.91 -6.46 -5.30
N HIS A 67 11.60 -7.00 -4.30
CA HIS A 67 12.70 -7.95 -4.49
C HIS A 67 12.22 -9.26 -5.13
N TYR A 68 11.15 -9.86 -4.61
CA TYR A 68 10.56 -11.08 -5.18
C TYR A 68 10.05 -10.84 -6.59
N THR A 69 9.29 -9.76 -6.81
CA THR A 69 8.73 -9.44 -8.13
C THR A 69 9.84 -9.15 -9.14
N TRP A 70 10.92 -8.46 -8.74
CA TRP A 70 12.06 -8.20 -9.62
C TRP A 70 12.79 -9.48 -10.02
N ASN A 71 13.04 -10.37 -9.06
CA ASN A 71 13.70 -11.65 -9.33
C ASN A 71 12.86 -12.55 -10.26
N GLU A 72 11.54 -12.50 -10.14
CA GLU A 72 10.63 -13.20 -11.05
C GLU A 72 10.52 -12.53 -12.42
N MET A 73 10.56 -11.20 -12.49
CA MET A 73 10.45 -10.47 -13.77
C MET A 73 11.75 -10.50 -14.56
N ASN A 74 12.92 -10.62 -13.92
CA ASN A 74 14.28 -10.78 -14.47
C ASN A 74 14.57 -10.10 -15.83
N ASN A 75 14.09 -10.66 -16.95
CA ASN A 75 14.30 -10.14 -18.32
C ASN A 75 13.14 -9.31 -18.88
N ILE A 76 11.97 -9.30 -18.22
CA ILE A 76 10.80 -8.56 -18.65
C ILE A 76 10.96 -7.09 -18.23
N PRO A 77 10.81 -6.14 -19.16
CA PRO A 77 10.85 -4.73 -18.82
C PRO A 77 9.70 -4.37 -17.87
N PHE A 78 9.96 -3.53 -16.88
CA PHE A 78 9.01 -3.15 -15.83
C PHE A 78 7.68 -2.60 -16.37
N PHE A 79 7.71 -1.85 -17.49
CA PHE A 79 6.51 -1.26 -18.10
C PHE A 79 5.73 -2.21 -19.03
N CYS A 80 6.14 -3.48 -19.09
CA CYS A 80 5.48 -4.51 -19.89
C CYS A 80 5.15 -4.09 -21.34
N PRO A 81 6.15 -3.63 -22.13
CA PRO A 81 5.90 -3.10 -23.46
C PRO A 81 5.43 -4.20 -24.42
N SER A 82 4.48 -3.89 -25.30
CA SER A 82 3.95 -4.84 -26.29
C SER A 82 5.00 -5.36 -27.27
N THR A 83 6.15 -4.72 -27.37
CA THR A 83 7.29 -5.11 -28.22
C THR A 83 8.15 -6.23 -27.61
N TYR A 84 7.97 -6.55 -26.33
CA TYR A 84 8.68 -7.65 -25.69
C TYR A 84 8.12 -9.01 -26.12
N LYS A 85 8.99 -10.02 -26.28
CA LYS A 85 8.58 -11.37 -26.68
C LYS A 85 8.07 -12.15 -25.47
N TYR A 86 6.77 -12.02 -25.20
CA TYR A 86 6.07 -12.84 -24.21
C TYR A 86 5.80 -14.25 -24.75
N THR A 87 5.92 -15.25 -23.89
CA THR A 87 5.61 -16.66 -24.22
C THR A 87 4.12 -16.87 -24.52
N SER A 88 3.25 -16.11 -23.84
CA SER A 88 1.79 -16.15 -23.98
C SER A 88 1.18 -14.78 -23.70
N ALA A 89 -0.08 -14.58 -24.10
CA ALA A 89 -0.85 -13.38 -23.73
C ALA A 89 -1.04 -13.26 -22.21
N GLU A 90 -1.17 -14.40 -21.53
CA GLU A 90 -1.31 -14.47 -20.07
C GLU A 90 -0.07 -13.94 -19.35
N ASN A 91 1.14 -14.25 -19.83
CA ASN A 91 2.38 -13.72 -19.26
C ASN A 91 2.47 -12.20 -19.39
N ARG A 92 1.91 -11.62 -20.45
CA ARG A 92 1.84 -10.17 -20.62
C ARG A 92 0.87 -9.54 -19.61
N ILE A 93 -0.29 -10.14 -19.40
CA ILE A 93 -1.28 -9.68 -18.41
C ILE A 93 -0.70 -9.77 -17.00
N ALA A 94 -0.06 -10.90 -16.66
CA ALA A 94 0.60 -11.09 -15.38
C ALA A 94 1.68 -10.02 -15.11
N CYS A 95 2.50 -9.70 -16.12
CA CYS A 95 3.45 -8.59 -16.02
C CYS A 95 2.75 -7.27 -15.69
N GLN A 96 1.67 -6.93 -16.40
CA GLN A 96 0.95 -5.67 -16.20
C GLN A 96 0.34 -5.58 -14.80
N ILE A 97 -0.24 -6.67 -14.30
CA ILE A 97 -0.80 -6.75 -12.94
C ILE A 97 0.30 -6.49 -11.90
N ARG A 98 1.47 -7.12 -12.07
CA ARG A 98 2.62 -6.94 -11.16
C ARG A 98 3.16 -5.52 -11.18
N ALA A 99 3.31 -4.94 -12.36
CA ALA A 99 3.73 -3.56 -12.52
C ALA A 99 2.75 -2.58 -11.85
N ALA A 100 1.45 -2.80 -12.05
CA ALA A 100 0.39 -2.01 -11.42
C ALA A 100 0.37 -2.16 -9.89
N ASN A 101 0.54 -3.38 -9.37
CA ASN A 101 0.62 -3.64 -7.94
C ASN A 101 1.83 -2.93 -7.32
N LEU A 102 3.00 -3.04 -7.95
CA LEU A 102 4.21 -2.38 -7.47
C LEU A 102 4.03 -0.85 -7.48
N LEU A 103 3.51 -0.29 -8.57
CA LEU A 103 3.24 1.15 -8.65
C LEU A 103 2.25 1.61 -7.58
N SER A 104 1.17 0.86 -7.36
CA SER A 104 0.16 1.16 -6.35
C SER A 104 0.75 1.15 -4.95
N MET A 105 1.61 0.16 -4.65
CA MET A 105 2.28 0.01 -3.37
C MET A 105 3.17 1.21 -3.04
N TRP A 106 4.05 1.58 -3.97
CA TRP A 106 4.96 2.71 -3.79
C TRP A 106 4.20 4.03 -3.78
N SER A 107 3.13 4.16 -4.56
CA SER A 107 2.26 5.35 -4.53
C SER A 107 1.59 5.51 -3.17
N PHE A 108 1.02 4.43 -2.61
CA PHE A 108 0.42 4.45 -1.29
C PHE A 108 1.43 4.83 -0.20
N LEU A 109 2.64 4.27 -0.25
CA LEU A 109 3.70 4.60 0.69
C LEU A 109 4.11 6.08 0.59
N LEU A 110 4.33 6.58 -0.62
CA LEU A 110 4.71 7.98 -0.86
C LEU A 110 3.62 8.95 -0.38
N LEU A 111 2.36 8.67 -0.71
CA LEU A 111 1.22 9.47 -0.26
C LEU A 111 1.10 9.44 1.27
N SER A 112 1.33 8.29 1.90
CA SER A 112 1.31 8.16 3.36
C SER A 112 2.43 8.95 4.03
N ILE A 113 3.65 8.94 3.46
CA ILE A 113 4.77 9.75 3.96
C ILE A 113 4.45 11.24 3.81
N LEU A 114 3.97 11.66 2.63
CA LEU A 114 3.56 13.04 2.39
C LEU A 114 2.47 13.48 3.38
N TRP A 115 1.48 12.63 3.62
CA TRP A 115 0.41 12.89 4.59
C TRP A 115 0.95 13.15 5.99
N VAL A 116 1.86 12.29 6.48
CA VAL A 116 2.51 12.47 7.78
C VAL A 116 3.32 13.78 7.82
N GLN A 117 4.06 14.10 6.76
CA GLN A 117 4.82 15.35 6.68
C GLN A 117 3.91 16.58 6.71
N PHE A 118 2.79 16.57 5.99
CA PHE A 118 1.82 17.66 6.01
C PHE A 118 1.17 17.84 7.41
N MET A 119 0.90 16.75 8.11
CA MET A 119 0.43 16.80 9.50
C MET A 119 1.50 17.38 10.44
N CYS A 120 2.75 16.91 10.34
CA CYS A 120 3.87 17.43 11.15
C CYS A 120 4.16 18.92 10.87
N ALA A 121 4.01 19.35 9.62
CA ALA A 121 4.19 20.74 9.22
C ALA A 121 3.01 21.65 9.60
N GLY A 122 1.92 21.09 10.16
CA GLY A 122 0.72 21.85 10.55
C GLY A 122 -0.10 22.38 9.37
N TRP A 123 0.13 21.87 8.16
CA TRP A 123 -0.65 22.23 6.96
C TRP A 123 -2.02 21.57 6.95
N ILE A 124 -2.09 20.40 7.57
CA ILE A 124 -3.32 19.68 7.86
C ILE A 124 -3.42 19.74 9.39
N ASP A 125 -4.25 20.65 9.90
CA ASP A 125 -4.66 20.58 11.30
C ASP A 125 -5.48 19.28 11.43
N GLU A 126 -5.02 18.34 12.25
CA GLU A 126 -5.75 17.11 12.57
C GLU A 126 -7.09 17.47 13.26
N ASN A 127 -7.17 18.69 13.82
CA ASN A 127 -8.43 19.40 14.04
C ASN A 127 -8.81 20.14 12.75
N LEU A 128 -9.21 19.41 11.71
CA LEU A 128 -10.14 20.00 10.78
C LEU A 128 -11.32 20.46 11.62
N ASP A 129 -11.51 21.78 11.65
CA ASP A 129 -12.69 22.63 11.84
C ASP A 129 -14.08 21.97 11.71
N ILE A 130 -14.27 20.81 12.34
CA ILE A 130 -15.48 19.99 12.36
C ILE A 130 -15.98 19.95 13.80
N SER A 131 -15.08 19.80 14.79
CA SER A 131 -15.48 19.93 16.19
C SER A 131 -15.89 21.35 16.56
N ASN A 132 -15.22 22.38 16.02
CA ASN A 132 -15.61 23.77 16.25
C ASN A 132 -16.85 24.17 15.43
N LYS A 133 -17.08 23.58 14.24
CA LYS A 133 -18.34 23.77 13.51
C LYS A 133 -19.53 23.13 14.22
N LEU A 134 -19.39 21.88 14.66
CA LEU A 134 -20.47 21.16 15.34
C LEU A 134 -20.75 21.68 16.76
N ALA A 135 -19.78 22.31 17.42
CA ALA A 135 -19.99 22.95 18.72
C ALA A 135 -20.64 24.34 18.62
N ASN A 136 -20.56 25.00 17.46
CA ASN A 136 -21.19 26.31 17.23
C ASN A 136 -22.57 26.20 16.55
N ASP A 137 -22.91 25.03 16.00
CA ASP A 137 -24.20 24.72 15.37
C ASP A 137 -25.13 23.84 16.27
N ALA A 138 -24.77 23.63 17.55
CA ALA A 138 -25.56 22.92 18.57
C ALA A 138 -25.91 23.83 19.75
#